data_AF-A0A8S3HXG4-F1
#
_entry.id   AF-A0A8S3HXG4-F1
#
_cell.length_a   1.000
_cell.length_b   1.000
_cell.length_c   1.000
_cell.angle_alpha   90.00
_cell.angle_beta   90.00
_cell.angle_gamma   90.00
#
_symmetry.space_group_name_H-M   'P 1'
#
loop_
_entity.id
_entity.type
_entity.pdbx_description
1 polymer ?
#
loop_
_entity_poly.entity_id
_entity_poly.type
_entity_poly.pdbx_seq_one_letter_code
_entity_poly.pdbx_strand_id
1 'polypeptide(L)' 'TLLYETSLLASGFTLELPQQHSDRIFRMIKLGLGIDEDDVVESETAAGDSTANMPPLEASGENAAAVSAEASRMEEVD' A
#
# COMPACT_ATOMS: atom_id res chain seq x y z
N THR A 1 4.00 -3.71 20.44
CA THR A 1 2.90 -2.74 20.27
C THR A 1 2.50 -2.56 18.82
N LEU A 2 3.41 -2.65 17.84
CA LEU A 2 3.07 -2.51 16.41
C LEU A 2 1.89 -3.40 15.96
N LEU A 3 1.95 -4.72 16.19
CA LEU A 3 0.88 -5.66 15.79
C LEU A 3 -0.48 -5.34 16.42
N TYR A 4 -0.48 -4.81 17.65
CA TYR A 4 -1.69 -4.40 18.35
C TYR A 4 -2.29 -3.16 17.70
N GLU A 5 -1.49 -2.12 17.48
CA GLU A 5 -1.94 -0.87 16.85
C GLU A 5 -2.43 -1.10 15.42
N THR A 6 -1.78 -2.00 14.64
CA THR A 6 -2.27 -2.39 13.32
C THR A 6 -3.59 -3.13 13.40
N SER A 7 -3.76 -4.03 14.37
CA SER A 7 -5.04 -4.75 14.56
C SER A 7 -6.16 -3.82 15.02
N LEU A 8 -5.83 -2.80 15.82
CA LEU A 8 -6.77 -1.78 16.29
C LEU A 8 -7.25 -0.91 15.12
N LEU A 9 -6.33 -0.47 14.25
CA LEU A 9 -6.67 0.31 13.06
C LEU A 9 -7.46 -0.53 12.05
N ALA A 10 -7.05 -1.79 11.81
CA ALA A 10 -7.76 -2.71 10.92
C ALA A 10 -9.17 -3.10 11.42
N SER A 11 -9.38 -3.07 12.74
CA SER A 11 -10.71 -3.28 13.35
C SER A 11 -11.57 -2.00 13.39
N GLY A 12 -11.07 -0.88 12.85
CA GLY A 12 -11.83 0.36 12.72
C GLY A 12 -11.77 1.26 13.96
N PHE A 13 -10.89 0.99 14.92
CA PHE A 13 -10.65 1.86 16.07
C PHE A 13 -9.53 2.86 15.79
N THR A 14 -9.58 4.00 16.47
CA THR A 14 -8.57 5.06 16.35
C THR A 14 -7.36 4.78 17.25
N LEU A 15 -6.18 5.23 16.82
CA LEU A 15 -4.96 5.18 17.62
C LEU A 15 -4.93 6.31 18.66
N GLU A 16 -4.41 6.02 19.85
CA GLU A 16 -4.17 7.03 20.89
C GLU A 16 -3.02 7.97 20.51
N LEU A 17 -1.95 7.43 19.91
CA LEU A 17 -0.74 8.17 19.54
C LEU A 17 -0.36 7.88 18.08
N PRO A 18 -1.08 8.48 17.10
CA PRO A 18 -0.87 8.19 15.68
C PRO A 18 0.55 8.51 15.20
N GLN A 19 1.18 9.57 15.71
CA GLN A 19 2.56 9.94 15.34
C GLN A 19 3.57 8.86 15.71
N GLN A 20 3.46 8.27 16.90
CA GLN A 20 4.38 7.21 17.33
C GLN A 20 4.24 5.92 16.52
N HIS A 21 3.02 5.63 16.05
CA HIS A 21 2.78 4.52 15.13
C HIS A 21 3.46 4.79 13.78
N SER A 22 3.28 5.99 13.22
CA SER A 22 3.93 6.44 11.99
C SER A 22 5.45 6.38 12.07
N ASP A 23 6.07 6.88 13.15
CA ASP A 23 7.53 6.83 13.36
C ASP A 23 8.06 5.39 13.38
N ARG A 24 7.26 4.44 13.86
CA ARG A 24 7.63 3.03 13.92
C ARG A 24 7.55 2.38 12.54
N ILE A 25 6.51 2.69 11.76
CA ILE A 25 6.38 2.25 10.37
C ILE A 25 7.52 2.82 9.52
N PHE A 26 7.82 4.11 9.69
CA PHE A 26 8.88 4.77 8.94
C PHE A 26 10.26 4.14 9.20
N ARG A 27 10.58 3.80 10.45
CA ARG A 27 11.80 3.04 10.77
C ARG A 27 11.82 1.65 10.15
N MET A 28 10.69 0.94 10.10
CA MET A 28 10.63 -0.34 9.40
C MET A 28 10.89 -0.21 7.90
N ILE A 29 10.38 0.84 7.25
CA ILE A 29 10.62 1.11 5.84
C ILE A 29 12.11 1.45 5.62
N LYS A 30 12.69 2.32 6.45
CA LYS A 30 14.13 2.63 6.41
C LYS A 30 14.99 1.37 6.50
N LEU A 31 14.71 0.49 7.45
CA LEU A 31 15.40 -0.80 7.59
C LEU A 31 15.22 -1.70 6.36
N GLY A 32 14.01 -1.75 5.79
CA GLY A 32 13.73 -2.51 4.57
C GLY A 32 14.45 -1.97 3.32
N LEU A 33 14.76 -0.68 3.31
CA LEU A 33 15.50 0.00 2.24
C LEU A 33 17.02 0.11 2.53
N GLY A 34 17.47 -0.27 3.74
CA GLY A 34 18.87 -0.12 4.15
C GLY A 34 19.32 1.33 4.34
N ILE A 35 18.40 2.24 4.69
CA ILE A 35 18.71 3.64 4.99
C ILE A 35 19.06 3.76 6.47
N ASP A 36 20.26 4.24 6.78
CA ASP A 36 20.72 4.38 8.17
C ASP A 36 19.96 5.50 8.93
N GLU A 37 19.89 5.37 10.26
CA GLU A 37 19.17 6.32 11.12
C GLU A 37 19.83 7.71 11.15
N ASP A 38 21.13 7.78 10.83
CA ASP A 38 21.95 8.99 10.81
C ASP A 38 21.90 9.76 9.48
N ASP A 39 21.38 9.14 8.41
CA ASP A 39 20.96 9.86 7.21
C ASP A 39 19.64 10.57 7.54
N VAL A 40 19.77 11.69 8.24
CA VAL A 40 18.72 12.70 8.41
C VAL A 40 18.54 13.40 7.06
N VAL A 41 18.09 12.64 6.06
CA VAL A 41 17.49 13.24 4.88
C VAL A 41 16.11 13.74 5.31
N GLU A 42 16.06 15.03 5.63
CA GLU A 42 14.89 15.88 5.44
C GLU A 42 14.41 15.71 4.00
N SER A 43 13.72 14.61 3.71
CA SER A 43 13.24 14.29 2.38
C SER A 43 11.73 14.40 2.39
N GLU A 44 11.25 15.63 2.23
CA GLU A 44 9.90 15.94 1.77
C GLU A 44 9.61 15.44 0.32
N THR A 45 10.47 14.59 -0.29
CA THR A 45 10.45 14.35 -1.75
C THR A 45 10.82 12.94 -2.23
N ALA A 46 10.71 11.89 -1.42
CA ALA A 46 10.96 10.51 -1.89
C ALA A 46 9.80 9.89 -2.73
N ALA A 47 8.90 10.72 -3.27
CA ALA A 47 7.83 10.30 -4.18
C ALA A 47 8.29 10.17 -5.65
N GLY A 48 9.58 10.32 -5.94
CA GLY A 48 10.08 10.50 -7.31
C GLY A 48 10.47 9.27 -8.11
N ASP A 49 10.71 8.11 -7.48
CA ASP A 49 11.37 6.97 -8.17
C ASP A 49 10.55 5.67 -8.21
N SER A 50 9.47 5.56 -7.42
CA SER A 50 8.68 4.32 -7.34
C SER A 50 7.64 4.13 -8.44
N THR A 51 7.42 5.13 -9.31
CA THR A 51 6.45 5.03 -10.43
C THR A 51 7.04 4.35 -11.66
N ALA A 52 8.37 4.21 -11.75
CA ALA A 52 9.04 3.62 -12.91
C ALA A 52 8.95 2.08 -12.95
N ASN A 53 8.68 1.44 -11.80
CA ASN A 53 8.58 -0.02 -11.69
C ASN A 53 7.15 -0.52 -11.44
N MET A 54 6.17 0.38 -11.46
CA MET A 54 4.77 0.00 -11.31
C MET A 54 4.19 -0.28 -12.71
N PRO A 55 3.64 -1.48 -12.97
CA PRO A 55 3.00 -1.77 -14.25
C PRO A 55 1.87 -0.75 -14.49
N PRO A 56 1.60 -0.37 -15.75
CA PRO A 56 0.58 0.60 -16.06
C PRO A 56 -0.76 0.18 -15.46
N LEU A 57 -1.37 1.08 -14.69
CA LEU A 57 -2.70 0.88 -14.12
C LEU A 57 -3.71 0.75 -15.26
N GLU A 58 -4.37 -0.41 -15.38
CA GLU A 58 -5.49 -0.58 -16.30
C GLU A 58 -6.70 0.23 -15.81
N ALA A 59 -6.70 1.53 -16.10
CA ALA A 59 -7.88 2.37 -15.98
C ALA A 59 -8.33 2.79 -17.38
N SER A 60 -9.55 2.34 -17.74
CA SER A 60 -10.36 2.76 -18.88
C SER A 60 -9.96 2.23 -20.27
N GLY A 61 -10.71 1.24 -20.75
CA GLY A 61 -11.10 1.23 -22.17
C GLY A 61 -11.55 -0.10 -22.75
N GLU A 62 -10.83 -1.19 -22.50
CA GLU A 62 -10.86 -2.30 -23.49
C GLU A 62 -11.07 -3.69 -22.87
N ASN A 63 -10.70 -3.90 -21.60
CA ASN A 63 -10.82 -5.20 -20.93
C ASN A 63 -12.07 -5.39 -20.05
N ALA A 64 -12.92 -4.36 -19.88
CA ALA A 64 -14.18 -4.52 -19.16
C ALA A 64 -15.13 -5.52 -19.85
N ALA A 65 -15.09 -5.57 -21.19
CA ALA A 65 -15.87 -6.52 -21.98
C ALA A 65 -15.34 -7.97 -21.85
N ALA A 66 -14.02 -8.15 -21.74
CA ALA A 66 -13.41 -9.47 -21.58
C ALA A 66 -13.69 -10.07 -20.19
N VAL A 67 -13.63 -9.25 -19.13
CA VAL A 67 -13.98 -9.68 -17.76
C VAL A 67 -15.47 -9.99 -17.63
N SER A 68 -16.34 -9.20 -18.27
CA SER A 68 -17.79 -9.49 -18.29
C SER A 68 -18.11 -10.76 -19.08
N ALA A 69 -17.39 -11.06 -20.16
CA ALA A 69 -17.59 -12.28 -20.95
C ALA A 69 -17.10 -13.53 -20.21
N GLU A 70 -15.98 -13.45 -19.48
CA GLU A 70 -15.49 -14.57 -18.67
C GLU A 70 -16.38 -14.83 -17.44
N ALA A 71 -16.88 -13.76 -16.80
CA ALA A 71 -17.85 -13.88 -15.70
C ALA A 71 -19.18 -14.49 -16.19
N SER A 72 -19.66 -14.09 -17.37
CA SER A 72 -20.89 -14.64 -17.97
C SER A 72 -20.76 -16.10 -18.41
N ARG A 73 -19.54 -16.56 -18.74
CA ARG A 73 -19.27 -17.96 -19.14
C ARG A 73 -19.37 -18.96 -17.98
N MET A 74 -19.22 -18.49 -16.74
CA MET A 74 -19.34 -19.31 -15.53
C MET A 74 -20.76 -19.35 -14.94
N GLU A 75 -21.70 -18.57 -15.48
CA GLU A 75 -23.09 -18.50 -14.99
C GLU A 75 -24.03 -19.49 -15.68
N GLU A 76 -23.75 -19.89 -16.93
CA GLU A 76 -24.54 -20.89 -17.67
C GLU A 76 -24.02 -22.31 -17.41
N VAL A 77 -24.41 -22.87 -16.25
CA VAL A 77 -24.28 -24.31 -15.95
C VAL A 77 -25.63 -24.80 -15.41
N ASP A 78 -26.57 -25.04 -16.33
CA ASP A 78 -27.75 -25.90 -16.09
C ASP A 78 -27.37 -27.39 -16.17
#